data_AF-A0A3N7FC63-F1
#
_entry.id   AF-A0A3N7FC63-F1
#
_cell.length_a   1.000
_cell.length_b   1.000
_cell.length_c   1.000
_cell.angle_alpha   90.00
_cell.angle_beta   90.00
_cell.angle_gamma   90.00
#
_symmetry.space_group_name_H-M   'P 1'
#
loop_
_entity.id
_entity.type
_entity.pdbx_description
1 polymer ?
#
loop_
_entity_poly.entity_id
_entity_poly.type
_entity_poly.pdbx_seq_one_letter_code
_entity_poly.pdbx_strand_id
1 'polypeptide(L)'
;MCPELVRFFHTVGTMTAPVTDTEKLVWSVLEAERPLISQLHEKSLTEANMIFFEKHEDSLMHRAAVAEMLSVLEPNKKLEAVKLIEDSTNDPAPTNGALGPVNEWKLKDCIAVHKLLVEVLNDPDAALRWKLRCAQYFPCSTYFEGKCSSAASNSVYGQIAKSPENGGSNHSDGGEIADFVESNGKLETFKDLTIRT
;
A
#
# COMPACT_ATOMS: atom_id res chain seq x y z
N MET A 1 7.69 -0.33 -16.47
CA MET A 1 6.76 -0.31 -17.63
C MET A 1 5.56 0.56 -17.25
N CYS A 2 4.95 1.31 -18.18
CA CYS A 2 3.83 2.19 -17.85
C CYS A 2 2.53 1.37 -17.71
N PRO A 3 1.86 1.33 -16.55
CA PRO A 3 0.63 0.56 -16.33
C PRO A 3 -0.50 0.90 -17.32
N GLU A 4 -0.56 2.16 -17.76
CA GLU A 4 -1.56 2.62 -18.74
C GLU A 4 -1.40 1.99 -20.12
N LEU A 5 -0.17 1.76 -20.57
CA LEU A 5 0.09 1.15 -21.87
C LEU A 5 -0.33 -0.33 -21.85
N VAL A 6 -0.12 -1.00 -20.72
CA VAL A 6 -0.56 -2.38 -20.51
C VAL A 6 -2.08 -2.49 -20.44
N ARG A 7 -2.73 -1.61 -19.68
CA ARG A 7 -4.18 -1.51 -19.65
C ARG A 7 -4.78 -1.29 -21.03
N PHE A 8 -4.18 -0.40 -21.81
CA PHE A 8 -4.58 -0.16 -23.19
C PHE A 8 -4.52 -1.44 -24.03
N PHE A 9 -3.40 -2.16 -24.01
CA PHE A 9 -3.25 -3.39 -24.78
C PHE A 9 -4.19 -4.51 -24.33
N HIS A 10 -4.38 -4.69 -23.03
CA HIS A 10 -5.36 -5.66 -22.51
C HIS A 10 -6.79 -5.28 -22.92
N THR A 11 -7.16 -4.00 -22.81
CA THR A 11 -8.49 -3.51 -23.20
C THR A 11 -8.74 -3.74 -24.69
N VAL A 12 -7.79 -3.37 -25.54
CA VAL A 12 -7.84 -3.61 -26.98
C VAL A 12 -7.93 -5.12 -27.29
N GLY A 13 -7.22 -5.97 -26.55
CA GLY A 13 -7.26 -7.42 -26.73
C GLY A 13 -8.59 -8.07 -26.32
N THR A 14 -9.39 -7.42 -25.47
CA THR A 14 -10.66 -7.94 -24.94
C THR A 14 -11.90 -7.26 -25.54
N MET A 15 -11.71 -6.26 -26.41
CA MET A 15 -12.80 -5.57 -27.08
C MET A 15 -13.60 -6.51 -28.00
N THR A 16 -14.92 -6.37 -27.97
CA THR A 16 -15.84 -7.08 -28.87
C THR A 16 -15.73 -6.55 -30.31
N ALA A 17 -16.17 -7.36 -31.27
CA ALA A 17 -16.15 -6.97 -32.68
C ALA A 17 -16.82 -5.61 -32.93
N PRO A 18 -16.20 -4.71 -33.70
CA PRO A 18 -16.70 -3.36 -33.95
C PRO A 18 -18.02 -3.37 -34.74
N VAL A 19 -18.99 -2.54 -34.34
CA VAL A 19 -20.34 -2.52 -34.92
C VAL A 19 -20.53 -1.32 -35.87
N THR A 20 -20.00 -0.16 -35.48
CA THR A 20 -20.06 1.08 -36.27
C THR A 20 -18.85 1.23 -37.20
N ASP A 21 -18.97 2.05 -38.25
CA ASP A 21 -17.86 2.26 -39.18
C ASP A 21 -16.67 2.99 -38.53
N THR A 22 -16.93 3.83 -37.53
CA THR A 22 -15.87 4.44 -36.70
C THR A 22 -15.14 3.39 -35.87
N GLU A 23 -15.86 2.47 -35.22
CA GLU A 23 -15.23 1.39 -34.47
C GLU A 23 -14.44 0.44 -35.38
N LYS A 24 -14.93 0.17 -36.60
CA LYS A 24 -14.21 -0.64 -37.59
C LYS A 24 -12.90 0.02 -38.02
N LEU A 25 -12.91 1.35 -38.21
CA LEU A 25 -11.69 2.10 -38.52
C LEU A 25 -10.68 2.00 -37.36
N VAL A 26 -11.12 2.25 -36.13
CA VAL A 26 -10.27 2.11 -34.94
C VAL A 26 -9.71 0.70 -34.81
N TRP A 27 -10.56 -0.32 -34.99
CA TRP A 27 -10.16 -1.72 -34.96
C TRP A 27 -9.12 -2.05 -36.05
N SER A 28 -9.30 -1.54 -37.27
CA SER A 28 -8.35 -1.77 -38.37
C SER A 28 -6.96 -1.20 -38.10
N VAL A 29 -6.89 -0.02 -37.47
CA VAL A 29 -5.62 0.60 -37.06
C VAL A 29 -4.97 -0.24 -35.95
N LEU A 30 -5.77 -0.68 -34.96
CA LEU A 30 -5.26 -1.51 -33.87
C LEU A 30 -4.75 -2.87 -34.36
N GLU A 31 -5.42 -3.53 -35.31
CA GLU A 31 -4.95 -4.77 -35.93
C GLU A 31 -3.64 -4.57 -36.70
N ALA A 32 -3.51 -3.45 -37.43
CA ALA A 32 -2.30 -3.14 -38.19
C ALA A 32 -1.09 -2.91 -37.28
N GLU A 33 -1.29 -2.23 -36.14
CA GLU A 33 -0.25 -1.92 -35.17
C GLU A 33 -0.04 -3.05 -34.14
N ARG A 34 -0.96 -4.03 -34.04
CA ARG A 34 -0.95 -5.15 -33.08
C ARG A 34 0.40 -5.85 -32.95
N PRO A 35 1.17 -6.13 -34.03
CA PRO A 35 2.47 -6.79 -33.93
C PRO A 35 3.52 -5.95 -33.19
N LEU A 36 3.54 -4.63 -33.42
CA LEU A 36 4.44 -3.68 -32.75
C LEU A 36 4.02 -3.43 -31.31
N ILE A 37 2.70 -3.43 -31.08
CA ILE A 37 2.04 -3.28 -29.79
C ILE A 37 2.30 -4.47 -28.86
N SER A 38 2.26 -5.69 -29.38
CA SER A 38 2.31 -6.92 -28.57
C SER A 38 3.73 -7.32 -28.16
N GLN A 39 4.75 -6.68 -28.73
CA GLN A 39 6.16 -6.96 -28.45
C GLN A 39 6.81 -5.77 -27.75
N LEU A 40 7.13 -5.92 -26.46
CA LEU A 40 8.08 -5.01 -25.81
C LEU A 40 9.45 -5.69 -25.76
N HIS A 41 10.35 -5.30 -26.67
CA HIS A 41 11.70 -5.88 -26.78
C HIS A 41 11.71 -7.41 -26.90
N GLU A 42 10.89 -7.96 -27.80
CA GLU A 42 10.82 -9.41 -28.10
C GLU A 42 10.32 -10.31 -26.95
N LYS A 43 9.84 -9.73 -25.84
CA LYS A 43 9.28 -10.45 -24.69
C LYS A 43 7.78 -10.26 -24.59
N SER A 44 7.09 -11.23 -23.99
CA SER A 44 5.70 -11.03 -23.60
C SER A 44 5.59 -9.95 -22.52
N LEU A 45 4.43 -9.31 -22.45
CA LEU A 45 4.16 -8.24 -21.50
C LEU A 45 4.27 -8.71 -20.03
N THR A 46 3.88 -9.96 -19.77
CA THR A 46 4.03 -10.64 -18.48
C THR A 46 5.51 -10.88 -18.14
N GLU A 47 6.31 -11.41 -19.07
CA GLU A 47 7.74 -11.66 -18.83
C GLU A 47 8.50 -10.36 -18.56
N ALA A 48 8.20 -9.31 -19.32
CA ALA A 48 8.78 -8.00 -19.09
C ALA A 48 8.37 -7.41 -17.72
N ASN A 49 7.16 -7.71 -17.22
CA ASN A 49 6.73 -7.33 -15.86
C ASN A 49 7.54 -8.05 -14.77
N MET A 50 7.80 -9.36 -14.92
CA MET A 50 8.58 -10.11 -13.93
C MET A 50 10.06 -9.70 -13.92
N ILE A 51 10.65 -9.46 -15.08
CA ILE A 51 12.04 -8.98 -15.15
C ILE A 51 12.21 -7.60 -14.50
N PHE A 52 11.15 -6.78 -14.54
CA PHE A 52 11.15 -5.50 -13.84
C PHE A 52 11.06 -5.70 -12.32
N PHE A 53 10.28 -6.67 -11.85
CA PHE A 53 10.20 -7.06 -10.44
C PHE A 53 11.55 -7.55 -9.89
N GLU A 54 12.22 -8.48 -10.57
CA GLU A 54 13.50 -9.06 -10.13
C GLU A 54 14.60 -8.02 -9.85
N LYS A 55 14.55 -6.88 -10.54
CA LYS A 55 15.53 -5.79 -10.36
C LYS A 55 15.26 -4.88 -9.16
N HIS A 56 14.06 -4.95 -8.61
CA HIS A 56 13.56 -4.03 -7.59
C HIS A 56 12.71 -4.75 -6.54
N GLU A 57 13.10 -5.98 -6.22
CA GLU A 57 12.31 -6.89 -5.37
C GLU A 57 12.02 -6.29 -3.98
N ASP A 58 12.94 -5.50 -3.42
CA ASP A 58 12.78 -4.92 -2.08
C ASP A 58 11.82 -3.70 -2.07
N SER A 59 11.54 -3.12 -3.25
CA SER A 59 10.74 -1.90 -3.32
C SER A 59 9.24 -2.18 -3.30
N LEU A 60 8.59 -1.72 -2.24
CA LEU A 60 7.13 -1.83 -2.08
C LEU A 60 6.34 -1.30 -3.30
N MET A 61 6.74 -0.16 -3.84
CA MET A 61 6.04 0.45 -4.98
C MET A 61 6.26 -0.33 -6.28
N HIS A 62 7.40 -1.00 -6.44
CA HIS A 62 7.63 -1.88 -7.58
C HIS A 62 6.76 -3.14 -7.47
N ARG A 63 6.70 -3.76 -6.29
CA ARG A 63 5.76 -4.87 -6.02
C ARG A 63 4.32 -4.49 -6.33
N ALA A 64 3.87 -3.31 -5.88
CA ALA A 64 2.53 -2.81 -6.12
C ALA A 64 2.25 -2.63 -7.63
N ALA A 65 3.18 -2.03 -8.38
CA ALA A 65 3.04 -1.86 -9.83
C ALA A 65 3.00 -3.21 -10.57
N VAL A 66 3.83 -4.17 -10.14
CA VAL A 66 3.89 -5.52 -10.72
C VAL A 66 2.60 -6.28 -10.45
N ALA A 67 2.07 -6.20 -9.23
CA ALA A 67 0.80 -6.80 -8.82
C ALA A 67 -0.38 -6.19 -9.59
N GLU A 68 -0.43 -4.86 -9.73
CA GLU A 68 -1.42 -4.17 -10.55
C GLU A 68 -1.37 -4.68 -11.99
N MET A 69 -0.18 -4.72 -12.60
CA MET A 69 0.00 -5.22 -13.96
C MET A 69 -0.39 -6.70 -14.09
N LEU A 70 -0.03 -7.56 -13.14
CA LEU A 70 -0.40 -8.97 -13.16
C LEU A 70 -1.92 -9.15 -13.11
N SER A 71 -2.63 -8.35 -12.31
CA SER A 71 -4.09 -8.40 -12.23
C SER A 71 -4.78 -7.97 -13.52
N VAL A 72 -4.17 -7.06 -14.29
CA VAL A 72 -4.66 -6.63 -15.60
C VAL A 72 -4.37 -7.69 -16.66
N LEU A 73 -3.14 -8.24 -16.68
CA LEU A 73 -2.69 -9.18 -17.70
C LEU A 73 -3.28 -10.57 -17.54
N GLU A 74 -3.38 -11.04 -16.30
CA GLU A 74 -3.80 -12.39 -15.95
C GLU A 74 -4.78 -12.33 -14.76
N PRO A 75 -6.06 -11.95 -14.99
CA PRO A 75 -7.04 -11.76 -13.92
C PRO A 75 -7.26 -13.01 -13.04
N ASN A 76 -6.98 -14.20 -13.57
CA ASN A 76 -7.00 -15.47 -12.84
C ASN A 76 -5.85 -15.63 -11.82
N LYS A 77 -4.78 -14.84 -11.92
CA LYS A 77 -3.62 -14.83 -11.01
C LYS A 77 -3.68 -13.74 -9.95
N LYS A 78 -4.87 -13.23 -9.67
CA LYS A 78 -5.10 -12.22 -8.65
C LYS A 78 -4.53 -12.58 -7.27
N LEU A 79 -4.60 -13.86 -6.88
CA LEU A 79 -4.00 -14.35 -5.63
C LEU A 79 -2.48 -14.19 -5.61
N GLU A 80 -1.81 -14.43 -6.74
CA GLU A 80 -0.36 -14.22 -6.87
C GLU A 80 -0.01 -12.73 -6.79
N ALA A 81 -0.84 -11.85 -7.37
CA ALA A 81 -0.69 -10.40 -7.26
C ALA A 81 -0.81 -9.90 -5.80
N VAL A 82 -1.78 -10.41 -5.05
CA VAL A 82 -1.92 -10.11 -3.61
C VAL A 82 -0.72 -10.62 -2.84
N LYS A 83 -0.28 -11.86 -3.11
CA LYS A 83 0.87 -12.46 -2.44
C LYS A 83 2.15 -11.64 -2.65
N LEU A 84 2.40 -11.12 -3.85
CA LEU A 84 3.56 -10.25 -4.13
C LEU A 84 3.61 -9.03 -3.20
N ILE A 85 2.45 -8.49 -2.84
CA ILE A 85 2.31 -7.36 -1.90
C ILE A 85 2.52 -7.84 -0.46
N GLU A 86 1.87 -8.93 -0.05
CA GLU A 86 1.95 -9.44 1.32
C GLU A 86 3.37 -9.92 1.69
N ASP A 87 4.09 -10.50 0.73
CA ASP A 87 5.47 -10.97 0.89
C ASP A 87 6.50 -9.83 1.02
N SER A 88 6.09 -8.56 0.90
CA SER A 88 6.97 -7.42 1.13
C SER A 88 7.45 -7.36 2.58
N THR A 89 8.72 -6.99 2.79
CA THR A 89 9.30 -6.70 4.12
C THR A 89 9.55 -5.20 4.27
N ASN A 90 9.54 -4.72 5.50
CA ASN A 90 9.81 -3.33 5.84
C ASN A 90 11.06 -3.29 6.72
N ASP A 91 12.18 -3.64 6.13
CA ASP A 91 13.43 -3.75 6.86
C ASP A 91 13.95 -2.35 7.23
N PRO A 92 14.56 -2.19 8.42
CA PRO A 92 15.12 -0.93 8.83
C PRO A 92 16.30 -0.56 7.92
N ALA A 93 16.20 0.57 7.23
CA ALA A 93 17.29 1.04 6.39
C ALA A 93 18.45 1.55 7.27
N PRO A 94 19.72 1.23 6.93
CA PRO A 94 20.87 1.76 7.66
C PRO A 94 20.87 3.28 7.57
N THR A 95 20.55 3.93 8.69
CA THR A 95 20.45 5.39 8.75
C THR A 95 21.75 5.93 9.35
N ASN A 96 22.53 6.67 8.57
CA ASN A 96 23.70 7.40 9.06
C ASN A 96 23.21 8.66 9.82
N GLY A 97 22.80 8.54 11.09
CA GLY A 97 22.45 9.72 11.88
C GLY A 97 21.71 9.48 13.20
N ALA A 98 21.48 10.58 13.93
CA ALA A 98 20.88 10.63 15.27
C ALA A 98 19.39 10.24 15.35
N LEU A 99 18.74 10.03 14.21
CA LEU A 99 17.41 9.45 14.09
C LEU A 99 17.63 7.95 13.93
N GLY A 100 17.17 7.15 14.89
CA GLY A 100 17.32 5.69 14.89
C GLY A 100 16.80 5.02 13.60
N PRO A 101 16.91 3.70 13.47
CA PRO A 101 16.59 2.98 12.24
C PRO A 101 15.22 3.38 11.67
N VAL A 102 15.24 4.01 10.49
CA VAL A 102 14.04 4.39 9.76
C VAL A 102 13.65 3.24 8.84
N ASN A 103 12.41 2.77 8.99
CA ASN A 103 11.82 1.78 8.09
C ASN A 103 11.77 2.31 6.65
N GLU A 104 11.99 1.43 5.67
CA GLU A 104 12.03 1.82 4.26
C GLU A 104 10.67 2.30 3.72
N TRP A 105 9.57 1.72 4.22
CA TRP A 105 8.23 2.05 3.75
C TRP A 105 7.81 3.45 4.18
N LYS A 106 7.27 4.21 3.22
CA LYS A 106 6.67 5.52 3.47
C LYS A 106 5.18 5.37 3.68
N LEU A 107 4.62 6.18 4.57
CA LEU A 107 3.18 6.18 4.86
C LEU A 107 2.32 6.33 3.60
N LYS A 108 2.69 7.26 2.71
CA LYS A 108 1.98 7.51 1.45
C LYS A 108 1.97 6.28 0.51
N ASP A 109 3.07 5.53 0.50
CA ASP A 109 3.25 4.37 -0.36
C ASP A 109 2.38 3.21 0.18
N CYS A 110 2.37 3.01 1.51
CA CYS A 110 1.47 2.06 2.17
C CYS A 110 -0.01 2.37 1.95
N ILE A 111 -0.39 3.66 1.94
CA ILE A 111 -1.77 4.09 1.62
C ILE A 111 -2.12 3.76 0.17
N ALA A 112 -1.20 4.01 -0.77
CA ALA A 112 -1.41 3.68 -2.18
C ALA A 112 -1.62 2.16 -2.36
N VAL A 113 -0.84 1.33 -1.67
CA VAL A 113 -1.01 -0.13 -1.68
C VAL A 113 -2.34 -0.56 -1.08
N HIS A 114 -2.77 0.04 0.03
CA HIS A 114 -4.09 -0.24 0.60
C HIS A 114 -5.22 0.05 -0.41
N LYS A 115 -5.15 1.19 -1.12
CA LYS A 115 -6.11 1.52 -2.18
C LYS A 115 -6.05 0.54 -3.34
N LEU A 116 -4.85 0.12 -3.77
CA LEU A 116 -4.68 -0.89 -4.80
C LEU A 116 -5.40 -2.20 -4.42
N LEU A 117 -5.25 -2.65 -3.17
CA LEU A 117 -5.90 -3.86 -2.66
C LEU A 117 -7.44 -3.76 -2.66
N VAL A 118 -7.98 -2.59 -2.33
CA VAL A 118 -9.44 -2.35 -2.30
C VAL A 118 -10.02 -2.15 -3.70
N GLU A 119 -9.42 -1.28 -4.50
CA GLU A 119 -10.04 -0.74 -5.71
C GLU A 119 -9.71 -1.58 -6.96
N VAL A 120 -8.46 -2.02 -7.09
CA VAL A 120 -7.99 -2.74 -8.29
C VAL A 120 -8.02 -4.24 -8.06
N LEU A 121 -7.38 -4.68 -6.97
CA LEU A 121 -7.37 -6.07 -6.58
C LEU A 121 -8.63 -6.44 -5.80
N ASN A 122 -9.62 -5.58 -5.59
CA ASN A 122 -10.93 -5.91 -5.00
C ASN A 122 -10.89 -7.09 -3.98
N ASP A 123 -9.99 -7.00 -3.00
CA ASP A 123 -9.70 -8.02 -2.00
C ASP A 123 -9.74 -7.35 -0.61
N PRO A 124 -10.94 -7.28 -0.01
CA PRO A 124 -11.14 -6.57 1.24
C PRO A 124 -10.40 -7.24 2.40
N ASP A 125 -10.20 -8.56 2.37
CA ASP A 125 -9.51 -9.30 3.42
C ASP A 125 -8.00 -9.03 3.39
N ALA A 126 -7.41 -8.98 2.20
CA ALA A 126 -6.01 -8.58 2.03
C ALA A 126 -5.81 -7.12 2.41
N ALA A 127 -6.71 -6.22 2.00
CA ALA A 127 -6.69 -4.82 2.42
C ALA A 127 -6.74 -4.69 3.95
N LEU A 128 -7.57 -5.49 4.62
CA LEU A 128 -7.70 -5.54 6.08
C LEU A 128 -6.39 -5.97 6.76
N ARG A 129 -5.78 -7.07 6.30
CA ARG A 129 -4.48 -7.55 6.82
C ARG A 129 -3.38 -6.51 6.59
N TRP A 130 -3.35 -5.89 5.42
CA TRP A 130 -2.42 -4.82 5.08
C TRP A 130 -2.59 -3.61 6.02
N LYS A 131 -3.83 -3.16 6.24
CA LYS A 131 -4.15 -2.04 7.15
C LYS A 131 -3.65 -2.31 8.56
N LEU A 132 -3.92 -3.51 9.09
CA LEU A 132 -3.47 -3.93 10.43
C LEU A 132 -1.95 -3.97 10.53
N ARG A 133 -1.26 -4.47 9.51
CA ARG A 133 0.20 -4.49 9.45
C ARG A 133 0.78 -3.08 9.43
N CYS A 134 0.24 -2.18 8.60
CA CYS A 134 0.69 -0.78 8.53
C CYS A 134 0.45 -0.01 9.84
N ALA A 135 -0.59 -0.33 10.61
CA ALA A 135 -0.85 0.30 11.91
C ALA A 135 0.30 0.08 12.92
N GLN A 136 1.06 -1.02 12.78
CA GLN A 136 2.23 -1.31 13.62
C GLN A 136 3.42 -0.41 13.26
N TYR A 137 3.64 -0.17 11.97
CA TYR A 137 4.74 0.67 11.46
C TYR A 137 4.44 2.17 11.55
N PHE A 138 3.17 2.57 11.56
CA PHE A 138 2.74 3.97 11.63
C PHE A 138 1.79 4.24 12.80
N PRO A 139 2.28 4.24 14.06
CA PRO A 139 1.44 4.31 15.26
C PRO A 139 0.53 5.55 15.35
N CYS A 140 0.93 6.67 14.74
CA CYS A 140 0.16 7.92 14.78
C CYS A 140 -0.74 8.10 13.55
N SER A 141 -0.74 7.17 12.59
CA SER A 141 -1.54 7.30 11.36
C SER A 141 -3.03 7.21 11.67
N THR A 142 -3.78 8.24 11.31
CA THR A 142 -5.27 8.23 11.35
C THR A 142 -5.86 7.33 10.28
N TYR A 143 -5.19 7.19 9.13
CA TYR A 143 -5.65 6.33 8.04
C TYR A 143 -5.61 4.84 8.42
N PHE A 144 -4.51 4.42 9.05
CA PHE A 144 -4.33 3.03 9.49
C PHE A 144 -4.86 2.78 10.91
N GLU A 145 -5.40 3.81 11.58
CA GLU A 145 -5.89 3.72 12.96
C GLU A 145 -4.82 3.18 13.92
N GLY A 146 -3.59 3.68 13.79
CA GLY A 146 -2.48 3.29 14.65
C GLY A 146 -2.76 3.59 16.12
N LYS A 147 -2.12 2.84 17.03
CA LYS A 147 -2.38 2.90 18.49
C LYS A 147 -2.28 4.28 19.15
N CYS A 148 -1.48 5.19 18.60
CA CYS A 148 -1.30 6.56 19.09
C CYS A 148 -2.20 7.56 18.36
N SER A 149 -3.02 7.11 17.41
CA SER A 149 -3.89 7.97 16.61
C SER A 149 -5.15 8.35 17.38
N SER A 150 -5.62 9.58 17.18
CA SER A 150 -6.92 10.04 17.68
C SER A 150 -8.10 9.22 17.12
N ALA A 151 -7.92 8.51 16.00
CA ALA A 151 -8.91 7.61 15.44
C ALA A 151 -8.99 6.25 16.16
N ALA A 152 -7.98 5.88 16.97
CA ALA A 152 -7.90 4.56 17.61
C ALA A 152 -8.98 4.34 18.68
N SER A 153 -9.45 5.40 19.34
CA SER A 153 -10.51 5.33 20.37
C SER A 153 -11.88 4.92 19.81
N ASN A 154 -12.10 5.07 18.51
CA ASN A 154 -13.36 4.71 17.81
C ASN A 154 -13.18 3.49 16.87
N SER A 155 -12.06 2.78 16.98
CA SER A 155 -11.69 1.73 16.04
C SER A 155 -12.46 0.43 16.28
N VAL A 156 -13.21 -0.02 15.28
CA VAL A 156 -13.80 -1.38 15.21
C VAL A 156 -12.68 -2.44 15.16
N TYR A 157 -11.52 -2.10 14.60
CA TYR A 157 -10.38 -3.00 14.42
C TYR A 157 -9.61 -3.26 15.71
N GLY A 158 -9.51 -2.27 16.60
CA GLY A 158 -8.91 -2.43 17.93
C GLY A 158 -9.63 -3.44 18.83
N GLN A 159 -10.90 -3.76 18.52
CA GLN A 159 -11.67 -4.79 19.23
C GLN A 159 -11.41 -6.20 18.70
N ILE A 160 -11.10 -6.37 17.41
CA ILE A 160 -10.85 -7.69 16.79
C ILE A 160 -9.51 -8.29 17.26
N ALA A 161 -8.50 -7.45 17.54
CA ALA A 161 -7.25 -7.88 18.16
C ALA A 161 -7.40 -8.26 19.65
N LYS A 162 -8.58 -8.07 20.24
CA LYS A 162 -8.92 -8.47 21.61
C LYS A 162 -9.87 -9.67 21.57
N SER A 163 -9.41 -10.83 21.11
CA SER A 163 -10.09 -12.08 21.50
C SER A 163 -9.72 -12.44 22.94
N PRO A 164 -10.68 -12.94 23.75
CA PRO A 164 -10.41 -13.32 25.13
C PRO A 164 -9.75 -14.69 25.13
N GLU A 165 -8.43 -14.74 25.28
CA GLU A 165 -7.76 -15.98 25.62
C GLU A 165 -7.97 -16.23 27.13
N ASN A 166 -8.70 -17.29 27.41
CA ASN A 166 -9.20 -17.77 28.71
C ASN A 166 -8.29 -17.57 29.94
N GLY A 167 -8.95 -17.41 31.10
CA GLY A 167 -8.43 -17.92 32.38
C GLY A 167 -8.80 -17.05 33.58
N GLY A 168 -9.95 -17.33 34.19
CA GLY A 168 -10.45 -16.57 35.34
C GLY A 168 -9.49 -16.55 36.54
N SER A 169 -9.52 -15.42 37.25
CA SER A 169 -9.33 -15.38 38.70
C SER A 169 -9.99 -14.11 39.22
N ASN A 170 -11.03 -14.29 40.04
CA ASN A 170 -11.55 -13.22 40.90
C ASN A 170 -10.45 -12.84 41.91
N HIS A 171 -10.19 -11.56 42.13
CA HIS A 171 -10.18 -10.94 43.46
C HIS A 171 -9.70 -9.47 43.45
N SER A 172 -10.48 -8.66 44.21
CA SER A 172 -10.13 -7.46 44.98
C SER A 172 -9.43 -6.25 44.35
N ASP A 173 -10.21 -5.18 44.26
CA ASP A 173 -10.01 -3.87 44.92
C ASP A 173 -8.62 -3.55 45.52
N GLY A 174 -8.13 -2.35 45.20
CA GLY A 174 -7.12 -1.63 45.99
C GLY A 174 -5.75 -1.40 45.34
N GLY A 175 -5.53 -0.18 44.86
CA GLY A 175 -4.28 0.61 44.96
C GLY A 175 -2.99 0.10 44.30
N GLU A 176 -2.48 0.82 43.31
CA GLU A 176 -1.32 1.73 43.50
C GLU A 176 -0.95 2.40 42.17
N ILE A 177 -0.85 3.72 42.25
CA ILE A 177 -0.40 4.62 41.19
C ILE A 177 1.12 4.49 41.12
N ALA A 178 1.64 3.96 40.01
CA ALA A 178 3.07 4.02 39.70
C ALA A 178 3.32 5.09 38.62
N ASP A 179 3.45 6.31 39.14
CA ASP A 179 4.32 7.40 38.71
C ASP A 179 5.07 7.21 37.37
N PHE A 180 4.60 7.86 36.31
CA PHE A 180 5.46 8.29 35.21
C PHE A 180 5.55 9.81 35.28
N VAL A 181 6.70 10.25 35.79
CA VAL A 181 7.19 11.63 35.90
C VAL A 181 6.77 12.49 34.70
N GLU A 182 5.83 13.40 34.94
CA GLU A 182 5.57 14.55 34.09
C GLU A 182 6.70 15.57 34.29
N SER A 183 7.67 15.60 33.37
CA SER A 183 8.56 16.77 33.26
C SER A 183 7.82 17.90 32.54
N ASN A 184 7.16 18.75 33.32
CA ASN A 184 6.58 20.01 32.87
C ASN A 184 7.66 20.95 32.29
N GLY A 185 7.79 20.95 30.97
CA GLY A 185 8.50 21.97 30.20
C GLY A 185 7.63 23.21 30.04
N LYS A 186 7.79 24.15 30.97
CA LYS A 186 7.21 25.50 31.04
C LYS A 186 7.13 26.21 29.69
N LEU A 187 5.92 26.61 29.31
CA LEU A 187 5.60 27.51 28.19
C LEU A 187 6.13 28.93 28.52
N GLU A 188 7.26 29.32 27.96
CA GLU A 188 7.70 30.72 27.98
C GLU A 188 7.11 31.47 26.79
N THR A 189 6.22 32.40 27.13
CA THR A 189 5.57 33.40 26.27
C THR A 189 6.57 34.18 25.40
N PHE A 190 6.40 34.14 24.09
CA PHE A 190 7.10 35.05 23.16
C PHE A 190 6.62 36.49 23.38
N LYS A 191 7.48 37.32 23.98
CA LYS A 191 7.39 38.78 23.91
C LYS A 191 8.71 39.32 23.35
N ASP A 192 8.56 40.32 22.48
CA ASP A 192 9.58 41.10 21.76
C ASP A 192 10.28 40.45 20.55
N LEU A 193 9.70 40.71 19.37
CA LEU A 193 10.46 40.93 18.15
C LEU A 193 10.33 42.41 17.76
N THR A 194 11.34 43.21 18.07
CA THR A 194 11.49 44.56 17.52
C THR A 194 12.24 44.45 16.20
N ILE A 195 11.55 44.65 15.08
CA ILE A 195 12.16 44.76 13.74
C ILE A 195 12.84 46.12 13.65
N ARG A 196 14.16 46.14 13.44
CA ARG A 196 14.88 47.36 13.08
C ARG A 196 15.03 47.40 11.56
N THR A 197 14.55 48.48 10.95
CA THR A 197 14.70 48.81 9.54
C THR A 197 16.10 49.33 9.25
#